data_AF-A0A517WGT8-F1
#
_entry.id   AF-A0A517WGT8-F1
#
_cell.length_a   1.000
_cell.length_b   1.000
_cell.length_c   1.000
_cell.angle_alpha   90.00
_cell.angle_beta   90.00
_cell.angle_gamma   90.00
#
_symmetry.space_group_name_H-M   'P 1'
#
loop_
_entity.id
_entity.type
_entity.pdbx_description
1 polymer ?
#
loop_
_entity_poly.entity_id
_entity_poly.type
_entity_poly.pdbx_seq_one_letter_code
_entity_poly.pdbx_strand_id
1 'polypeptide(L)'
;MINNRTRVSINAAFLKEIKDDNLKLYSLLENLRAFCSVDASLILNPEAFSMLVNDFRDQLAMHFTLEETFGYLDLADEVDEIICTKSDRLRKQHIDLYLEIASIADAVQDALYPELNENAYAKQVSRLNDFYHAFQNHEALEFDLIMSVSYDHVRNQQNSNISDYEYSTGASPAVCHYIPDHFRASSRIWK
;
A
#
# COMPACT_ATOMS: atom_id res chain seq x y z
N MET A 1 -31.71 7.96 -27.34
CA MET A 1 -31.12 7.41 -26.11
C MET A 1 -29.61 7.41 -26.29
N ILE A 2 -28.88 8.33 -25.65
CA ILE A 2 -27.43 8.46 -25.80
C ILE A 2 -26.77 7.60 -24.71
N ASN A 3 -26.08 6.55 -25.14
CA ASN A 3 -25.30 5.66 -24.26
C ASN A 3 -23.93 6.32 -24.03
N ASN A 4 -23.84 7.19 -23.03
CA ASN A 4 -22.61 7.90 -22.68
C ASN A 4 -21.71 6.95 -21.87
N ARG A 5 -21.00 6.04 -22.55
CA ARG A 5 -19.84 5.38 -21.94
C ARG A 5 -18.74 6.43 -21.80
N THR A 6 -18.65 7.05 -20.62
CA THR A 6 -17.52 7.88 -20.22
C THR A 6 -16.25 7.04 -20.33
N ARG A 7 -15.52 7.22 -21.42
CA ARG A 7 -14.25 6.54 -21.65
C ARG A 7 -13.21 7.30 -20.81
N VAL A 8 -13.01 6.86 -19.58
CA VAL A 8 -11.97 7.40 -18.69
C VAL A 8 -10.62 7.09 -19.33
N SER A 9 -9.90 8.11 -19.81
CA SER A 9 -8.53 7.98 -20.27
C SER A 9 -7.59 8.24 -19.10
N ILE A 10 -7.03 7.17 -18.52
CA ILE A 10 -6.00 7.27 -17.50
C ILE A 10 -4.67 7.62 -18.20
N ASN A 11 -3.98 8.65 -17.73
CA ASN A 11 -2.70 9.09 -18.30
C ASN A 11 -1.62 8.00 -18.09
N ALA A 12 -0.96 7.55 -19.15
CA ALA A 12 0.07 6.51 -19.06
C ALA A 12 1.33 6.97 -18.30
N ALA A 13 1.67 8.26 -18.34
CA ALA A 13 2.76 8.81 -17.54
C ALA A 13 2.44 8.73 -16.03
N PHE A 14 1.16 8.82 -15.68
CA PHE A 14 0.69 8.74 -14.31
C PHE A 14 0.69 7.30 -13.76
N LEU A 15 0.27 6.31 -14.56
CA LEU A 15 0.42 4.89 -14.18
C LEU A 15 1.89 4.47 -14.00
N LYS A 16 2.79 5.13 -14.74
CA LYS A 16 4.22 4.96 -14.56
C LYS A 16 4.69 5.55 -13.22
N GLU A 17 4.18 6.72 -12.84
CA GLU A 17 4.50 7.37 -11.56
C GLU A 17 4.14 6.49 -10.36
N ILE A 18 2.93 5.92 -10.32
CA ILE A 18 2.53 4.95 -9.28
C ILE A 18 3.46 3.74 -9.26
N LYS A 19 3.80 3.22 -10.44
CA LYS A 19 4.66 2.04 -10.54
C LYS A 19 6.08 2.32 -10.04
N ASP A 20 6.63 3.47 -10.41
CA ASP A 20 7.96 3.91 -9.99
C ASP A 20 7.99 4.18 -8.48
N ASP A 21 6.90 4.74 -7.92
CA ASP A 21 6.70 4.94 -6.48
C ASP A 21 6.74 3.61 -5.70
N ASN A 22 5.91 2.64 -6.10
CA ASN A 22 5.87 1.32 -5.47
C ASN A 22 7.24 0.62 -5.51
N LEU A 23 7.95 0.69 -6.64
CA LEU A 23 9.29 0.10 -6.76
C LEU A 23 10.28 0.72 -5.77
N LYS A 24 10.21 2.04 -5.58
CA LYS A 24 11.08 2.75 -4.64
C LYS A 24 10.72 2.39 -3.20
N LEU A 25 9.44 2.34 -2.85
CA LEU A 25 8.95 1.91 -1.54
C LEU A 25 9.46 0.51 -1.19
N TYR A 26 9.33 -0.45 -2.11
CA TYR A 26 9.80 -1.82 -1.87
C TYR A 26 11.31 -1.90 -1.73
N SER A 27 12.07 -1.14 -2.51
CA SER A 27 13.52 -1.10 -2.36
C SER A 27 13.93 -0.57 -0.99
N LEU A 28 13.24 0.44 -0.46
CA LEU A 28 13.52 0.99 0.87
C LEU A 28 13.12 0.01 1.97
N LEU A 29 11.99 -0.68 1.84
CA LEU A 29 11.54 -1.70 2.79
C LEU A 29 12.50 -2.88 2.88
N GLU A 30 13.02 -3.38 1.76
CA GLU A 30 14.00 -4.47 1.77
C GLU A 30 15.31 -4.03 2.42
N ASN A 31 15.74 -2.79 2.18
CA ASN A 31 16.90 -2.23 2.86
C ASN A 31 16.65 -2.13 4.37
N LEU A 32 15.51 -1.59 4.81
CA LEU A 32 15.16 -1.47 6.24
C LEU A 32 15.09 -2.85 6.91
N ARG A 33 14.52 -3.84 6.22
CA ARG A 33 14.46 -5.23 6.70
C ARG A 33 15.86 -5.81 6.93
N ALA A 34 16.82 -5.52 6.05
CA ALA A 34 18.20 -5.95 6.24
C ALA A 34 18.81 -5.36 7.52
N PHE A 35 18.51 -4.11 7.85
CA PHE A 35 18.92 -3.48 9.12
C PHE A 35 18.26 -4.15 10.34
N CYS A 36 16.97 -4.52 10.25
CA CYS A 36 16.27 -5.20 11.35
C CYS A 36 16.71 -6.66 11.55
N SER A 37 17.30 -7.30 10.52
CA SER A 37 17.70 -8.71 10.55
C SER A 37 19.13 -8.95 11.04
N VAL A 38 19.95 -7.89 11.14
CA VAL A 38 21.33 -7.96 11.61
C VAL A 38 21.35 -7.67 13.11
N ASP A 39 22.05 -8.51 13.88
CA ASP A 39 22.28 -8.24 15.31
C ASP A 39 22.91 -6.85 15.47
N ALA A 40 22.25 -5.96 16.23
CA ALA A 40 22.66 -4.57 16.43
C ALA A 40 24.10 -4.39 16.94
N SER A 41 24.72 -5.46 17.44
CA SER A 41 26.12 -5.53 17.89
C SER A 41 27.15 -5.62 16.76
N LEU A 42 26.72 -5.84 15.51
CA LEU A 42 27.58 -6.00 14.34
C LEU A 42 27.28 -4.91 13.31
N ILE A 43 27.92 -3.75 13.51
CA ILE A 43 28.25 -2.78 12.44
C ILE A 43 27.02 -2.30 11.66
N LEU A 44 26.12 -1.57 12.35
CA LEU A 44 25.21 -0.68 11.65
C LEU A 44 25.88 0.69 11.55
N ASN A 45 26.01 1.22 10.34
CA ASN A 45 26.39 2.62 10.14
C ASN A 45 25.18 3.49 10.57
N PRO A 46 25.25 4.19 11.72
CA PRO A 46 24.09 4.91 12.27
C PRO A 46 23.63 6.06 11.39
N GLU A 47 24.55 6.70 10.66
CA GLU A 47 24.24 7.78 9.71
C GLU A 47 23.47 7.22 8.50
N ALA A 48 23.93 6.10 7.95
CA ALA A 48 23.26 5.44 6.83
C ALA A 48 21.85 4.96 7.20
N PHE A 49 21.68 4.46 8.43
CA PHE A 49 20.35 4.12 8.96
C PHE A 49 19.46 5.35 9.09
N SER A 50 19.97 6.45 9.65
CA SER A 50 19.23 7.70 9.75
C SER A 50 18.77 8.23 8.39
N MET A 51 19.65 8.19 7.40
CA MET A 51 19.29 8.58 6.03
C MET A 51 18.19 7.69 5.46
N LEU A 52 18.34 6.37 5.60
CA LEU A 52 17.38 5.40 5.09
C LEU A 52 15.98 5.57 5.72
N VAL A 53 15.91 5.80 7.04
CA VAL A 53 14.63 6.03 7.74
C VAL A 53 13.98 7.34 7.28
N ASN A 54 14.76 8.39 7.04
CA ASN A 54 14.23 9.65 6.50
C ASN A 54 13.72 9.49 5.06
N ASP A 55 14.49 8.81 4.20
CA ASP A 55 14.07 8.52 2.83
C ASP A 55 12.78 7.69 2.80
N PHE A 56 12.66 6.73 3.71
CA PHE A 56 11.46 5.91 3.84
C PHE A 56 10.26 6.70 4.38
N ARG A 57 10.44 7.57 5.38
CA ARG A 57 9.38 8.49 5.85
C ARG A 57 8.82 9.32 4.70
N ASP A 58 9.69 9.92 3.90
CA ASP A 58 9.29 10.80 2.81
C ASP A 58 8.62 9.99 1.68
N GLN A 59 9.13 8.80 1.39
CA GLN A 59 8.50 7.88 0.43
C GLN A 59 7.12 7.42 0.90
N LEU A 60 6.95 7.13 2.19
CA LEU A 60 5.68 6.68 2.75
C LEU A 60 4.63 7.79 2.72
N ALA A 61 5.03 9.05 2.94
CA ALA A 61 4.14 10.19 2.78
C ALA A 61 3.58 10.30 1.36
N MET A 62 4.44 10.10 0.36
CA MET A 62 4.04 10.08 -1.05
C MET A 62 3.09 8.92 -1.32
N HIS A 63 3.44 7.72 -0.87
CA HIS A 63 2.60 6.51 -1.02
C HIS A 63 1.18 6.74 -0.48
N PHE A 64 1.03 7.15 0.78
CA PHE A 64 -0.30 7.43 1.36
C PHE A 64 -1.05 8.55 0.62
N THR A 65 -0.34 9.62 0.20
CA THR A 65 -0.96 10.70 -0.58
C THR A 65 -1.53 10.19 -1.90
N LEU A 66 -0.79 9.30 -2.59
CA LEU A 66 -1.27 8.67 -3.81
C LEU A 66 -2.52 7.83 -3.51
N GLU A 67 -2.50 7.01 -2.47
CA GLU A 67 -3.66 6.16 -2.13
C GLU A 67 -4.93 6.95 -1.82
N GLU A 68 -4.79 8.03 -1.04
CA GLU A 68 -5.89 8.94 -0.71
C GLU A 68 -6.39 9.70 -1.94
N THR A 69 -5.50 10.16 -2.81
CA THR A 69 -5.86 10.99 -3.99
C THR A 69 -6.50 10.15 -5.09
N PHE A 70 -6.06 8.89 -5.26
CA PHE A 70 -6.57 8.01 -6.33
C PHE A 70 -7.72 7.12 -5.89
N GLY A 71 -8.04 7.13 -4.60
CA GLY A 71 -9.23 6.47 -4.09
C GLY A 71 -9.19 4.96 -4.30
N TYR A 72 -8.03 4.31 -4.12
CA TYR A 72 -7.96 2.85 -4.13
C TYR A 72 -8.94 2.23 -3.11
N LEU A 73 -9.23 3.00 -2.05
CA LEU A 73 -10.21 2.70 -1.02
C LEU A 73 -11.62 3.29 -1.30
N ASP A 74 -11.75 4.29 -2.17
CA ASP A 74 -13.07 4.88 -2.53
C ASP A 74 -13.92 3.94 -3.39
N LEU A 75 -13.30 3.07 -4.20
CA LEU A 75 -14.00 2.00 -4.92
C LEU A 75 -14.76 1.04 -3.98
N ALA A 76 -14.36 1.01 -2.71
CA ALA A 76 -14.93 0.19 -1.67
C ALA A 76 -16.21 0.81 -1.07
N ASP A 77 -16.28 2.15 -1.04
CA ASP A 77 -17.36 2.90 -0.38
C ASP A 77 -18.68 2.87 -1.18
N GLU A 78 -18.63 2.54 -2.47
CA GLU A 78 -19.80 2.44 -3.36
C GLU A 78 -20.55 1.08 -3.25
N VAL A 79 -20.00 0.08 -2.54
CA VAL A 79 -20.46 -1.31 -2.63
C VAL A 79 -21.22 -1.80 -1.38
N ASP A 80 -20.80 -1.44 -0.16
CA ASP A 80 -21.40 -1.91 1.11
C ASP A 80 -20.96 -1.04 2.31
N GLU A 81 -21.85 -0.81 3.29
CA GLU A 81 -21.58 -0.06 4.54
C GLU A 81 -20.44 -0.68 5.37
N ILE A 82 -20.32 -2.01 5.35
CA ILE A 82 -19.24 -2.73 6.04
C ILE A 82 -17.87 -2.45 5.38
N ILE A 83 -17.87 -2.35 4.05
CA ILE A 83 -16.67 -2.11 3.25
C ILE A 83 -16.23 -0.65 3.44
N CYS A 84 -17.17 0.29 3.45
CA CYS A 84 -16.93 1.69 3.76
C CYS A 84 -16.30 1.89 5.17
N THR A 85 -16.84 1.22 6.18
CA THR A 85 -16.29 1.27 7.54
C THR A 85 -14.84 0.73 7.62
N LYS A 86 -14.52 -0.30 6.82
CA LYS A 86 -13.15 -0.86 6.76
C LYS A 86 -12.19 0.09 6.02
N SER A 87 -12.61 0.66 4.90
CA SER A 87 -11.90 1.68 4.13
C SER A 87 -11.51 2.87 5.02
N ASP A 88 -12.48 3.45 5.73
CA ASP A 88 -12.27 4.55 6.68
C ASP A 88 -11.28 4.21 7.79
N ARG A 89 -11.32 2.97 8.28
CA ARG A 89 -10.40 2.52 9.32
C ARG A 89 -8.97 2.41 8.78
N LEU A 90 -8.79 1.91 7.57
CA LEU A 90 -7.47 1.77 6.94
C LEU A 90 -6.86 3.14 6.65
N ARG A 91 -7.66 4.09 6.12
CA ARG A 91 -7.22 5.48 5.95
C ARG A 91 -6.73 6.12 7.24
N LYS A 92 -7.43 5.90 8.36
CA LYS A 92 -6.97 6.42 9.66
C LYS A 92 -5.62 5.85 10.10
N GLN A 93 -5.28 4.64 9.68
CA GLN A 93 -3.98 4.04 9.98
C GLN A 93 -2.83 4.74 9.24
N HIS A 94 -3.07 5.37 8.09
CA HIS A 94 -2.03 6.15 7.37
C HIS A 94 -1.45 7.23 8.27
N ILE A 95 -2.30 7.97 8.99
CA ILE A 95 -1.87 9.01 9.93
C ILE A 95 -1.04 8.41 11.06
N ASP A 96 -1.51 7.33 11.68
CA ASP A 96 -0.82 6.70 12.81
C ASP A 96 0.56 6.14 12.39
N LEU A 97 0.62 5.48 11.23
CA LEU A 97 1.85 4.94 10.66
C LEU A 97 2.83 6.07 10.29
N TYR A 98 2.34 7.13 9.63
CA TYR A 98 3.17 8.26 9.26
C TYR A 98 3.77 8.95 10.49
N LEU A 99 2.97 9.18 11.54
CA LEU A 99 3.45 9.81 12.77
C LEU A 99 4.50 8.94 13.48
N GLU A 100 4.34 7.61 13.50
CA GLU A 100 5.34 6.73 14.10
C GLU A 100 6.66 6.76 13.32
N ILE A 101 6.63 6.65 11.99
CA ILE A 101 7.88 6.68 11.21
C ILE A 101 8.56 8.06 11.27
N ALA A 102 7.79 9.15 11.32
CA ALA A 102 8.33 10.49 11.52
C ALA A 102 9.00 10.61 12.90
N SER A 103 8.34 10.11 13.96
CA SER A 103 8.90 10.08 15.31
C SER A 103 10.19 9.25 15.39
N ILE A 104 10.25 8.11 14.69
CA ILE A 104 11.47 7.30 14.61
C ILE A 104 12.57 8.07 13.87
N ALA A 105 12.28 8.70 12.73
CA ALA A 105 13.24 9.47 11.95
C ALA A 105 13.90 10.59 12.79
N ASP A 106 13.08 11.37 13.50
CA ASP A 106 13.54 12.44 14.37
C ASP A 106 14.41 11.88 15.52
N ALA A 107 13.95 10.81 16.17
CA ALA A 107 14.66 10.21 17.30
C ALA A 107 15.98 9.54 16.90
N VAL A 108 16.09 9.01 15.68
CA VAL A 108 17.36 8.49 15.16
C VAL A 108 18.35 9.63 14.94
N GLN A 109 17.88 10.75 14.38
CA GLN A 109 18.72 11.93 14.16
C GLN A 109 19.20 12.53 15.49
N ASP A 110 18.32 12.62 16.49
CA ASP A 110 18.68 13.07 17.84
C ASP A 110 19.69 12.13 18.52
N ALA A 111 19.62 10.82 18.24
CA ALA A 111 20.56 9.85 18.80
C ALA A 111 21.97 9.93 18.18
N LEU A 112 22.15 10.58 17.03
CA LEU A 112 23.45 10.73 16.35
C LEU A 112 24.29 11.88 16.89
N TYR A 113 23.67 12.95 17.38
CA TYR A 113 24.34 14.20 17.69
C TYR A 113 24.14 14.64 19.14
N PRO A 114 25.15 15.27 19.78
CA PRO A 114 26.50 15.57 19.26
C PRO A 114 27.44 14.35 19.25
N GLU A 115 27.13 13.31 20.02
CA GLU A 115 27.82 12.02 20.04
C GLU A 115 26.77 10.92 19.96
N LEU A 116 27.14 9.77 19.37
CA LEU A 116 26.23 8.64 19.23
C LEU A 116 25.76 8.12 20.59
N ASN A 117 24.45 8.14 20.80
CA ASN A 117 23.81 7.45 21.91
C ASN A 117 23.34 6.05 21.45
N GLU A 118 24.21 5.06 21.63
CA GLU A 118 23.99 3.67 21.20
C GLU A 118 22.69 3.07 21.74
N ASN A 119 22.33 3.34 23.00
CA ASN A 119 21.10 2.84 23.61
C ASN A 119 19.85 3.48 22.99
N ALA A 120 19.89 4.80 22.76
CA ALA A 120 18.79 5.51 22.11
C ALA A 120 18.62 5.05 20.66
N TYR A 121 19.73 4.83 19.96
CA TYR A 121 19.76 4.29 18.59
C TYR A 121 19.20 2.86 18.52
N ALA A 122 19.68 1.94 19.36
CA ALA A 122 19.20 0.56 19.40
C ALA A 122 17.71 0.48 19.70
N LYS A 123 17.19 1.38 20.55
CA LYS A 123 15.74 1.51 20.80
C LYS A 123 14.98 1.88 19.53
N GLN A 124 15.51 2.77 18.68
CA GLN A 124 14.86 3.13 17.42
C GLN A 124 14.88 1.98 16.42
N VAL A 125 15.96 1.18 16.36
CA VAL A 125 16.00 -0.02 15.53
C VAL A 125 14.89 -1.01 15.93
N SER A 126 14.70 -1.22 17.24
CA SER A 126 13.59 -2.05 17.73
C SER A 126 12.22 -1.47 17.37
N ARG A 127 12.01 -0.16 17.57
CA ARG A 127 10.75 0.51 17.19
C ARG A 127 10.47 0.41 15.70
N LEU A 128 11.49 0.54 14.86
CA LEU A 128 11.37 0.38 13.42
C LEU A 128 10.94 -1.05 13.05
N ASN A 129 11.43 -2.07 13.75
CA ASN A 129 10.98 -3.44 13.52
C ASN A 129 9.49 -3.63 13.86
N ASP A 130 9.02 -3.05 14.97
CA ASP A 130 7.61 -3.08 15.33
C ASP A 130 6.75 -2.32 14.30
N PHE A 131 7.22 -1.14 13.89
CA PHE A 131 6.61 -0.36 12.81
C PHE A 131 6.52 -1.16 11.51
N TYR A 132 7.60 -1.85 11.12
CA TYR A 132 7.64 -2.65 9.89
C TYR A 132 6.55 -3.72 9.88
N HIS A 133 6.36 -4.42 11.01
CA HIS A 133 5.29 -5.41 11.12
C HIS A 133 3.89 -4.77 11.08
N ALA A 134 3.71 -3.61 11.72
CA ALA A 134 2.44 -2.87 11.66
C ALA A 134 2.12 -2.43 10.23
N PHE A 135 3.10 -1.90 9.50
CA PHE A 135 2.97 -1.49 8.11
C PHE A 135 2.66 -2.67 7.19
N GLN A 136 3.36 -3.80 7.33
CA GLN A 136 3.05 -5.02 6.58
C GLN A 136 1.62 -5.52 6.79
N ASN A 137 1.15 -5.49 8.04
CA ASN A 137 -0.22 -5.87 8.35
C ASN A 137 -1.24 -4.89 7.73
N HIS A 138 -0.94 -3.60 7.70
CA HIS A 138 -1.78 -2.60 7.03
C HIS A 138 -1.90 -2.88 5.53
N GLU A 139 -0.78 -3.05 4.82
CA GLU A 139 -0.75 -3.41 3.39
C GLU A 139 -1.55 -4.69 3.09
N ALA A 140 -1.42 -5.71 3.95
CA ALA A 140 -2.18 -6.95 3.80
C ALA A 140 -3.70 -6.74 3.92
N LEU A 141 -4.13 -5.90 4.86
CA LEU A 141 -5.55 -5.58 5.04
C LEU A 141 -6.12 -4.75 3.88
N GLU A 142 -5.34 -3.82 3.33
CA GLU A 142 -5.73 -3.07 2.14
C GLU A 142 -5.85 -3.98 0.92
N PHE A 143 -4.88 -4.88 0.72
CA PHE A 143 -4.94 -5.87 -0.35
C PHE A 143 -6.20 -6.74 -0.23
N ASP A 144 -6.49 -7.26 0.96
CA ASP A 144 -7.68 -8.07 1.21
C ASP A 144 -8.97 -7.29 0.92
N LEU A 145 -9.04 -6.02 1.29
CA LEU A 145 -10.18 -5.15 1.01
C LEU A 145 -10.37 -4.98 -0.50
N ILE A 146 -9.32 -4.63 -1.23
CA ILE A 146 -9.36 -4.42 -2.68
C ILE A 146 -9.76 -5.70 -3.42
N MET A 147 -9.24 -6.84 -2.99
CA MET A 147 -9.63 -8.14 -3.55
C MET A 147 -11.11 -8.45 -3.27
N SER A 148 -11.61 -8.19 -2.06
CA SER A 148 -13.01 -8.43 -1.71
C SER A 148 -13.98 -7.60 -2.58
N VAL A 149 -13.70 -6.30 -2.74
CA VAL A 149 -14.48 -5.39 -3.60
C VAL A 149 -14.45 -5.86 -5.06
N SER A 150 -13.27 -6.28 -5.55
CA SER A 150 -13.11 -6.76 -6.92
C SER A 150 -13.93 -8.04 -7.18
N TYR A 151 -13.93 -8.99 -6.24
CA TYR A 151 -14.73 -10.21 -6.36
C TYR A 151 -16.23 -9.93 -6.30
N ASP A 152 -16.68 -9.05 -5.41
CA ASP A 152 -18.10 -8.67 -5.33
C ASP A 152 -18.56 -7.93 -6.59
N HIS A 153 -17.71 -7.07 -7.17
CA HIS A 153 -18.01 -6.43 -8.44
C HIS A 153 -18.21 -7.44 -9.59
N VAL A 154 -17.34 -8.45 -9.69
CA VAL A 154 -17.47 -9.53 -10.69
C VAL A 154 -18.72 -10.38 -10.44
N ARG A 155 -19.01 -10.74 -9.19
CA ARG A 155 -20.20 -11.52 -8.81
C ARG A 155 -21.49 -10.76 -9.15
N ASN A 156 -21.53 -9.47 -8.86
CA ASN A 156 -22.69 -8.62 -9.13
C ASN A 156 -22.88 -8.41 -10.65
N GLN A 157 -21.81 -8.23 -11.43
CA GLN A 157 -21.92 -8.19 -12.89
C GLN A 157 -22.41 -9.50 -13.51
N GLN A 158 -22.04 -10.66 -12.95
CA GLN A 158 -22.52 -11.96 -13.42
C GLN A 158 -24.01 -12.16 -13.10
N ASN A 159 -24.47 -11.74 -11.92
CA ASN A 159 -25.87 -11.83 -11.53
C ASN A 159 -26.78 -10.89 -12.32
N SER A 160 -26.33 -9.67 -12.64
CA SER A 160 -27.06 -8.72 -13.50
C SER A 160 -27.16 -9.20 -14.95
N ASN A 161 -26.17 -9.94 -15.44
CA ASN A 161 -26.23 -10.54 -16.79
C ASN A 161 -27.18 -11.75 -16.82
N ILE A 162 -27.39 -12.47 -15.72
CA ILE A 162 -28.31 -13.63 -15.68
C ILE A 162 -29.79 -13.19 -15.63
N SER A 163 -30.10 -11.99 -15.13
CA SER A 163 -31.48 -11.46 -15.11
C SER A 163 -32.00 -10.99 -16.48
N ASP A 164 -31.14 -10.84 -17.49
CA ASP A 164 -31.52 -10.41 -18.85
C ASP A 164 -31.49 -11.55 -19.89
N TYR A 165 -31.10 -12.77 -19.51
CA TYR A 165 -31.04 -13.94 -20.41
C TYR A 165 -32.07 -15.03 -20.07
N GLU A 166 -33.35 -14.65 -20.01
CA GLU A 166 -34.46 -15.55 -20.35
C GLU A 166 -35.07 -15.17 -21.71
N TYR A 167 -34.24 -15.08 -22.76
CA TYR A 167 -34.60 -15.57 -24.10
C TYR A 167 -33.37 -15.64 -25.02
N SER A 168 -33.21 -16.79 -25.67
CA SER A 168 -32.39 -17.05 -26.86
C SER A 168 -30.87 -17.28 -26.70
N THR A 169 -30.54 -18.58 -26.63
CA THR A 169 -29.54 -19.29 -27.45
C THR A 169 -28.17 -18.63 -27.72
N GLY A 170 -27.15 -19.15 -27.01
CA GLY A 170 -25.92 -19.68 -27.62
C GLY A 170 -24.89 -18.68 -28.16
N ALA A 171 -24.15 -18.02 -27.27
CA ALA A 171 -22.74 -17.66 -27.49
C ALA A 171 -22.09 -17.25 -26.16
N SER A 172 -20.97 -17.89 -25.81
CA SER A 172 -20.15 -17.54 -24.64
C SER A 172 -19.31 -16.29 -24.93
N PRO A 173 -19.38 -15.20 -24.15
CA PRO A 173 -18.45 -14.09 -24.29
C PRO A 173 -17.24 -14.30 -23.36
N ALA A 174 -16.05 -14.26 -23.95
CA ALA A 174 -14.78 -14.22 -23.23
C ALA A 174 -14.71 -12.95 -22.38
N VAL A 175 -14.67 -13.10 -21.05
CA VAL A 175 -14.55 -11.99 -20.09
C VAL A 175 -13.10 -11.53 -20.01
N CYS A 176 -12.86 -10.29 -20.46
CA CYS A 176 -11.57 -9.62 -20.37
C CYS A 176 -11.24 -9.31 -18.90
N HIS A 177 -10.22 -10.00 -18.36
CA HIS A 177 -9.70 -9.77 -17.02
C HIS A 177 -8.79 -8.54 -17.04
N TYR A 178 -9.23 -7.41 -16.49
CA TYR A 178 -8.33 -6.32 -16.18
C TYR A 178 -8.06 -6.31 -14.67
N ILE A 179 -7.12 -7.16 -14.25
CA ILE A 179 -6.42 -6.97 -12.98
C ILE A 179 -5.25 -6.05 -13.31
N PRO A 180 -5.18 -4.83 -12.77
CA PRO A 180 -4.06 -3.94 -13.05
C PRO A 180 -2.73 -4.63 -12.67
N ASP A 181 -1.78 -4.69 -13.59
CA ASP A 181 -0.53 -5.44 -13.41
C ASP A 181 0.33 -4.98 -12.22
N HIS A 182 0.07 -3.79 -11.66
CA HIS A 182 0.74 -3.31 -10.45
C HIS A 182 0.28 -4.02 -9.16
N PHE A 183 -0.95 -4.52 -9.08
CA PHE A 183 -1.43 -5.33 -7.94
C PHE A 183 -0.83 -6.74 -7.93
N ARG A 184 -0.42 -7.27 -9.09
CA ARG A 184 0.27 -8.58 -9.20
C ARG A 184 1.69 -8.55 -8.65
N ALA A 185 2.31 -7.37 -8.53
CA ALA A 185 3.63 -7.24 -7.93
C ALA A 185 3.56 -7.45 -6.41
N SER A 186 2.55 -6.86 -5.73
CA SER A 186 2.30 -7.06 -4.30
C SER A 186 2.01 -8.53 -3.97
N SER A 187 1.32 -9.27 -4.82
CA SER A 187 0.92 -10.66 -4.52
C SER A 187 2.01 -11.73 -4.75
N ARG A 188 3.12 -11.41 -5.43
CA ARG A 188 4.14 -12.42 -5.84
C ARG A 188 5.28 -12.62 -4.83
N ILE A 189 5.37 -11.77 -3.82
CA ILE A 189 6.47 -11.80 -2.84
C ILE A 189 6.06 -12.54 -1.54
N TRP A 190 4.78 -12.91 -1.39
CA TRP A 190 4.26 -13.60 -0.19
C TRP A 190 4.09 -15.12 -0.36
N LYS A 191 4.99 -15.76 -1.12
CA LYS A 191 5.20 -17.20 -1.12
C LYS A 191 6.65 -17.54 -0.79
#